data_AF-A0A1N6M031-F1
#
_entry.id   AF-A0A1N6M031-F1
#
_cell.length_a   1.000
_cell.length_b   1.000
_cell.length_c   1.000
_cell.angle_alpha   90.00
_cell.angle_beta   90.00
_cell.angle_gamma   90.00
#
_symmetry.space_group_name_H-M   'P 1'
#
loop_
_entity.id
_entity.type
_entity.pdbx_description
1 polymer ?
#
loop_
_entity_poly.entity_id
_entity_poly.type
_entity_poly.pdbx_seq_one_letter_code
_entity_poly.pdbx_strand_id
1 'polypeptide(L)'
;MIKVKVMWMNKSEGGRKSPPPIGRYFPIAKFSNNEDSANLWSIILDLEAPQSCDEYVFSYGTAEFLSEDAPKDKLEIFDSFYIYEGPHKVGKVFIEAKR
;
A
#
# COMPACT_ATOMS: atom_id res chain seq x y z
N MET A 1 -7.81 0.87 -11.95
CA MET A 1 -7.55 0.03 -10.77
C MET A 1 -6.57 -1.07 -11.13
N ILE A 2 -5.51 -1.21 -10.34
CA ILE A 2 -4.44 -2.20 -10.55
C ILE A 2 -4.47 -3.21 -9.41
N LYS A 3 -4.27 -4.50 -9.73
CA LYS A 3 -4.25 -5.56 -8.71
C LYS A 3 -3.00 -5.45 -7.84
N VAL A 4 -3.18 -5.58 -6.53
CA VAL A 4 -2.11 -5.46 -5.56
C VAL A 4 -2.21 -6.51 -4.47
N LYS A 5 -1.04 -6.84 -3.91
CA LYS A 5 -0.89 -7.58 -2.67
C LYS A 5 -0.27 -6.67 -1.63
N VAL A 6 -0.93 -6.49 -0.50
CA VAL A 6 -0.43 -5.71 0.64
C VAL A 6 0.14 -6.68 1.67
N MET A 7 1.40 -6.47 2.04
CA MET A 7 2.03 -7.10 3.19
C MET A 7 2.02 -6.10 4.34
N TRP A 8 1.30 -6.43 5.41
CA TRP A 8 1.20 -5.58 6.58
C TRP A 8 2.45 -5.73 7.44
N MET A 9 3.02 -4.61 7.90
CA MET A 9 4.13 -4.68 8.85
C MET A 9 3.61 -5.15 10.20
N ASN A 10 4.43 -5.93 10.89
CA ASN A 10 4.10 -6.37 12.23
C ASN A 10 4.15 -5.18 13.21
N LYS A 11 3.40 -5.28 14.30
CA LYS A 11 3.33 -4.22 15.33
C LYS A 11 4.71 -3.85 15.88
N SER A 12 5.60 -4.84 16.01
CA SER A 12 6.99 -4.65 16.45
C SER A 12 7.82 -3.79 15.49
N GLU A 13 7.41 -3.67 14.23
CA GLU A 13 8.10 -2.92 13.18
C GLU A 13 7.42 -1.57 12.88
N GLY A 14 6.45 -1.16 13.70
CA GLY A 14 5.71 0.10 13.55
C GLY A 14 4.36 -0.04 12.83
N GLY A 15 3.94 -1.27 12.49
CA GLY A 15 2.65 -1.55 11.88
C GLY A 15 1.46 -1.51 12.86
N ARG A 16 0.24 -1.70 12.32
CA ARG A 16 -1.00 -1.69 13.11
C ARG A 16 -1.10 -2.95 13.99
N LYS A 17 -1.90 -2.86 15.07
CA LYS A 17 -2.26 -4.04 15.89
C LYS A 17 -3.05 -5.09 15.11
N SER A 18 -3.83 -4.63 14.12
CA SER A 18 -4.58 -5.46 13.18
C SER A 18 -4.69 -4.73 11.85
N PRO A 19 -4.61 -5.42 10.70
CA PRO A 19 -4.87 -4.80 9.41
C PRO A 19 -6.33 -4.32 9.30
N PRO A 20 -6.64 -3.41 8.36
CA PRO A 20 -8.01 -3.13 7.97
C PRO A 20 -8.75 -4.44 7.59
N PRO A 21 -10.01 -4.64 8.01
CA PRO A 21 -10.71 -5.90 7.84
C PRO A 21 -11.16 -6.18 6.41
N ILE A 22 -11.77 -5.22 5.72
CA ILE A 22 -12.21 -5.30 4.32
C ILE A 22 -12.61 -3.90 3.85
N GLY A 23 -12.52 -3.66 2.54
CA GLY A 23 -13.04 -2.46 1.88
C GLY A 23 -12.01 -1.35 1.71
N ARG A 24 -12.50 -0.13 1.51
CA ARG A 24 -11.66 1.02 1.15
C ARG A 24 -10.78 1.49 2.29
N TYR A 25 -9.51 1.63 1.98
CA TYR A 25 -8.47 2.08 2.88
C TYR A 25 -7.63 3.16 2.19
N PHE A 26 -7.31 4.24 2.92
CA PHE A 26 -6.77 5.48 2.34
C PHE A 26 -5.39 5.84 2.91
N PRO A 27 -4.33 5.08 2.59
CA PRO A 27 -2.99 5.38 3.08
C PRO A 27 -2.26 6.41 2.21
N ILE A 28 -1.14 6.90 2.72
CA ILE A 28 -0.13 7.64 1.95
C ILE A 28 0.88 6.64 1.36
N ALA A 29 1.00 6.62 0.04
CA ALA A 29 1.98 5.84 -0.69
C ALA A 29 3.28 6.62 -0.91
N LYS A 30 4.42 5.95 -0.71
CA LYS A 30 5.76 6.47 -1.02
C LYS A 30 6.44 5.58 -2.06
N PHE A 31 6.66 6.14 -3.25
CA PHE A 31 7.19 5.45 -4.43
C PHE A 31 8.72 5.61 -4.62
N SER A 32 9.51 5.86 -3.58
CA SER A 32 10.97 5.96 -3.71
C SER A 32 11.69 5.49 -2.45
N ASN A 33 12.89 4.92 -2.64
CA ASN A 33 13.83 4.64 -1.53
C ASN A 33 14.54 5.91 -1.02
N ASN A 34 14.50 7.02 -1.74
CA ASN A 34 15.13 8.27 -1.32
C ASN A 34 14.21 9.08 -0.37
N GLU A 35 14.83 9.92 0.46
CA GLU A 35 14.18 10.79 1.46
C GLU A 35 13.40 11.97 0.87
N ASP A 36 13.26 12.08 -0.45
CA ASP A 36 12.51 13.17 -1.06
C ASP A 36 11.01 13.06 -0.74
N SER A 37 10.53 14.01 0.06
CA SER A 37 9.13 14.25 0.44
C SER A 37 8.20 14.45 -0.76
N ALA A 38 8.75 14.71 -1.95
CA ALA A 38 8.01 14.99 -3.17
C ALA A 38 7.25 13.78 -3.76
N ASN A 39 7.47 12.56 -3.23
CA ASN A 39 6.89 11.32 -3.77
C ASN A 39 5.80 10.69 -2.89
N LEU A 40 5.10 11.49 -2.09
CA LEU A 40 3.98 11.05 -1.26
C LEU A 40 2.64 11.29 -1.97
N TRP A 41 1.82 10.25 -2.06
CA TRP A 41 0.53 10.31 -2.76
C TRP A 41 -0.55 9.57 -1.98
N SER A 42 -1.72 10.18 -1.85
CA SER A 42 -2.89 9.48 -1.30
C SER A 42 -3.40 8.46 -2.30
N ILE A 43 -3.54 7.22 -1.86
CA ILE A 43 -4.08 6.13 -2.67
C ILE A 43 -5.32 5.53 -1.99
N ILE A 44 -6.16 4.91 -2.80
CA ILE A 44 -7.27 4.10 -2.35
C ILE A 44 -6.86 2.64 -2.57
N LEU A 45 -6.91 1.86 -1.49
CA LEU A 45 -6.79 0.41 -1.51
C LEU A 45 -8.17 -0.16 -1.23
N ASP A 46 -8.76 -0.85 -2.20
CA ASP A 46 -9.97 -1.65 -1.98
C ASP A 46 -9.56 -3.07 -1.64
N LEU A 47 -9.59 -3.39 -0.34
CA LEU A 47 -8.97 -4.58 0.24
C LEU A 47 -9.97 -5.71 0.43
N GLU A 48 -9.51 -6.91 0.12
CA GLU A 48 -10.13 -8.16 0.55
C GLU A 48 -9.74 -8.48 2.01
N ALA A 49 -10.42 -9.49 2.58
CA ALA A 49 -10.16 -9.93 3.95
C ALA A 49 -8.69 -10.33 4.14
N PRO A 50 -8.05 -9.93 5.26
CA PRO A 50 -6.67 -10.27 5.54
C PRO A 50 -6.50 -11.78 5.75
N GLN A 51 -5.39 -12.31 5.23
CA GLN A 51 -4.97 -13.69 5.34
C GLN A 51 -3.65 -13.75 6.09
N SER A 52 -3.56 -14.60 7.11
CA SER A 52 -2.32 -14.88 7.81
C SER A 52 -1.61 -16.05 7.14
N CYS A 53 -0.32 -15.88 6.85
CA CYS A 53 0.56 -16.93 6.35
C CYS A 53 1.86 -16.85 7.15
N ASP A 54 2.10 -17.86 7.98
CA ASP A 54 3.17 -17.90 8.97
C ASP A 54 3.18 -16.65 9.86
N GLU A 55 4.28 -15.88 9.84
CA GLU A 55 4.47 -14.67 10.64
C GLU A 55 3.97 -13.39 9.96
N TYR A 56 3.41 -13.51 8.75
CA TYR A 56 3.01 -12.37 7.93
C TYR A 56 1.50 -12.33 7.73
N VAL A 57 0.97 -11.11 7.65
CA VAL A 57 -0.42 -10.86 7.32
C VAL A 57 -0.49 -10.13 5.99
N PHE A 58 -1.31 -10.64 5.08
CA PHE A 58 -1.48 -10.12 3.74
C PHE A 58 -2.93 -9.76 3.45
N SER A 59 -3.14 -8.78 2.59
CA SER A 59 -4.45 -8.52 1.96
C SER A 59 -4.26 -8.42 0.45
N TYR A 60 -5.16 -9.02 -0.32
CA TYR A 60 -5.25 -8.77 -1.76
C TYR A 60 -6.24 -7.64 -2.00
N GLY A 61 -6.19 -7.03 -3.18
CA GLY A 61 -7.13 -5.99 -3.53
C GLY A 61 -6.75 -5.22 -4.78
N THR A 62 -7.29 -4.01 -4.88
CA THR A 62 -6.94 -3.07 -5.95
C THR A 62 -6.42 -1.75 -5.42
N ALA A 63 -5.55 -1.12 -6.18
CA ALA A 63 -5.02 0.21 -5.91
C ALA A 63 -5.42 1.20 -7.02
N GLU A 64 -5.72 2.42 -6.58
CA GLU A 64 -5.85 3.60 -7.43
C GLU A 64 -5.40 4.86 -6.68
N PHE A 65 -5.03 5.90 -7.41
CA PHE A 65 -4.76 7.20 -6.78
C PHE A 65 -6.06 7.88 -6.41
N LEU A 66 -6.07 8.58 -5.27
CA LEU A 66 -7.21 9.39 -4.85
C LEU A 66 -7.34 10.68 -5.70
N SER A 67 -6.21 11.21 -6.18
CA SER A 67 -6.18 12.44 -7.00
C SER A 67 -6.13 12.11 -8.48
N GLU A 68 -6.85 12.89 -9.30
CA GLU A 68 -6.83 12.77 -10.76
C GLU A 68 -5.49 13.21 -11.36
N ASP A 69 -4.84 14.20 -10.75
CA ASP A 69 -3.52 14.73 -11.13
C ASP A 69 -2.36 13.85 -10.64
N ALA A 70 -2.65 12.71 -10.03
CA ALA A 70 -1.62 11.82 -9.54
C ALA A 70 -0.85 11.14 -10.69
N PRO A 71 0.44 10.85 -10.49
CA PRO A 71 1.29 10.25 -11.50
C PRO A 71 0.95 8.76 -11.65
N LYS A 72 -0.08 8.46 -12.44
CA LYS A 72 -0.58 7.10 -12.71
C LYS A 72 0.53 6.16 -13.17
N ASP A 73 1.46 6.68 -13.97
CA ASP A 73 2.65 5.99 -14.46
C ASP A 73 3.50 5.35 -13.34
N LYS A 74 3.45 5.87 -12.10
CA LYS A 74 4.18 5.26 -10.97
C LYS A 74 3.68 3.86 -10.63
N LEU A 75 2.39 3.60 -10.76
CA LEU A 75 1.86 2.25 -10.53
C LEU A 75 2.22 1.29 -11.67
N GLU A 76 2.69 1.79 -12.81
CA GLU A 76 3.16 0.98 -13.94
C GLU A 76 4.68 0.73 -13.86
N ILE A 77 5.44 1.76 -13.43
CA ILE A 77 6.90 1.71 -13.34
C ILE A 77 7.37 0.87 -12.13
N PHE A 78 6.81 1.10 -10.95
CA PHE A 78 7.30 0.48 -9.72
C PHE A 78 6.71 -0.93 -9.50
N ASP A 79 7.51 -1.88 -9.01
CA ASP A 79 7.02 -3.20 -8.60
C ASP A 79 6.35 -3.18 -7.22
N SER A 80 6.73 -2.22 -6.39
CA SER A 80 6.22 -2.08 -5.03
C SER A 80 6.44 -0.67 -4.49
N PHE A 81 5.67 -0.33 -3.46
CA PHE A 81 5.80 0.92 -2.72
C PHE A 81 5.42 0.71 -1.26
N TYR A 82 5.80 1.65 -0.40
CA TYR A 82 5.45 1.61 1.02
C TYR A 82 4.22 2.47 1.29
N ILE A 83 3.41 2.04 2.26
CA ILE A 83 2.23 2.77 2.72
C ILE A 83 2.39 3.21 4.17
N TYR A 84 1.83 4.38 4.47
CA TYR A 84 1.97 5.06 5.74
C TYR A 84 0.62 5.55 6.28
N GLU A 85 0.51 5.56 7.61
CA GLU A 85 -0.52 6.27 8.37
C GLU A 85 0.17 7.33 9.25
N GLY A 86 0.00 8.60 8.89
CA GLY A 86 0.79 9.68 9.50
C GLY A 86 2.29 9.39 9.35
N PRO A 87 3.08 9.39 10.44
CA PRO A 87 4.52 9.11 10.37
C PRO A 87 4.87 7.61 10.33
N HIS A 88 3.89 6.71 10.49
CA HIS A 88 4.15 5.29 10.68
C HIS A 88 4.06 4.52 9.37
N LYS A 89 5.10 3.73 9.07
CA LYS A 89 5.10 2.77 7.96
C LYS A 89 4.25 1.57 8.39
N VAL A 90 3.18 1.29 7.65
CA VAL A 90 2.20 0.27 8.04
C VAL A 90 2.20 -0.96 7.14
N GLY A 91 2.79 -0.87 5.95
CA GLY A 91 2.83 -1.99 5.01
C GLY A 91 3.66 -1.72 3.77
N LYS A 92 3.89 -2.79 3.01
CA LYS A 92 4.47 -2.77 1.67
C LYS A 92 3.45 -3.32 0.69
N VAL A 93 3.21 -2.58 -0.38
CA VAL A 93 2.27 -2.95 -1.44
C VAL A 93 3.08 -3.44 -2.64
N PHE A 94 2.73 -4.62 -3.15
CA PHE A 94 3.28 -5.22 -4.35
C PHE A 94 2.26 -5.12 -5.48
N ILE A 95 2.71 -4.73 -6.66
CA ILE A 95 1.87 -4.56 -7.85
C ILE A 95 1.92 -5.86 -8.67
N GLU A 96 0.76 -6.51 -8.85
CA GLU A 96 0.71 -7.86 -9.45
C GLU A 96 0.42 -7.85 -10.96
N ALA A 97 -0.25 -6.82 -11.47
CA ALA A 97 -0.60 -6.73 -12.88
C ALA A 97 -0.06 -5.42 -13.48
N LYS A 98 1.11 -5.52 -14.14
CA LYS A 98 1.59 -4.49 -15.05
C LYS A 98 0.91 -4.70 -16.39
N ARG A 99 0.18 -3.68 -16.88
CA ARG A 99 -0.41 -3.72 -18.23
C ARG A 99 0.64 -3.42 -19.29
#